data_AF-A0A521WMV6-F1
#
_entry.id   AF-A0A521WMV6-F1
#
_cell.length_a   1.000
_cell.length_b   1.000
_cell.length_c   1.000
_cell.angle_alpha   90.00
_cell.angle_beta   90.00
_cell.angle_gamma   90.00
#
_symmetry.space_group_name_H-M   'P 1'
#
loop_
_entity.id
_entity.type
_entity.pdbx_description
1 polymer ?
#
loop_
_entity_poly.entity_id
_entity_poly.type
_entity_poly.pdbx_seq_one_letter_code
_entity_poly.pdbx_strand_id
1 'polypeptide(L)' 'ELDRQRRDAVAWLSGLSDEQLKRVGIHSAAGRVSVADLIHHKAWHDLLHIEQVCRLIAVPLDERRGAMRVFR' A
#
# COMPACT_ATOMS: atom_id res chain seq x y z
N GLU A 1 15.85 0.98 7.80
CA GLU A 1 15.93 0.55 6.39
C GLU A 1 14.71 1.00 5.58
N LEU A 2 13.52 0.45 5.83
CA LEU A 2 12.28 0.76 5.08
C LEU A 2 11.95 2.26 5.00
N ASP A 3 12.09 2.96 6.10
CA ASP A 3 11.83 4.41 6.20
C ASP A 3 12.79 5.25 5.30
N ARG A 4 14.06 4.86 5.21
CA ARG A 4 15.02 5.49 4.29
C ARG A 4 14.62 5.24 2.84
N GLN A 5 14.36 3.98 2.48
CA GLN A 5 13.91 3.60 1.13
C GLN A 5 12.62 4.32 0.73
N ARG A 6 11.68 4.51 1.68
CA ARG A 6 10.45 5.26 1.45
C ARG A 6 10.73 6.73 1.15
N ARG A 7 11.57 7.39 1.96
CA ARG A 7 11.94 8.81 1.72
C ARG A 7 12.61 8.99 0.36
N ASP A 8 13.56 8.12 0.02
CA ASP A 8 14.29 8.19 -1.25
C ASP A 8 13.34 7.98 -2.43
N ALA A 9 12.44 7.00 -2.33
CA ALA A 9 11.43 6.76 -3.36
C ALA A 9 10.46 7.95 -3.51
N VAL A 10 9.96 8.52 -2.41
CA VAL A 10 9.07 9.69 -2.46
C VAL A 10 9.78 10.88 -3.07
N ALA A 11 11.01 11.18 -2.66
CA ALA A 11 11.78 12.29 -3.21
C ALA A 11 11.98 12.15 -4.73
N TRP A 12 12.30 10.95 -5.19
CA TRP A 12 12.43 10.65 -6.63
C TRP A 12 11.10 10.78 -7.38
N LEU A 13 10.02 10.16 -6.86
CA LEU A 13 8.69 10.19 -7.48
C LEU A 13 8.10 11.61 -7.55
N SER A 14 8.35 12.44 -6.55
CA SER A 14 7.92 13.84 -6.51
C SER A 14 8.61 14.71 -7.57
N GLY A 15 9.71 14.25 -8.17
CA GLY A 15 10.41 14.95 -9.25
C GLY A 15 9.90 14.61 -10.66
N LEU A 16 8.93 13.71 -10.80
CA LEU A 16 8.39 13.31 -12.10
C LEU A 16 7.43 14.38 -12.65
N SER A 17 7.55 14.69 -13.94
CA SER A 17 6.58 15.54 -14.64
C SER A 17 5.28 14.80 -14.96
N ASP A 18 4.21 15.54 -15.24
CA ASP A 18 2.93 14.99 -15.68
C ASP A 18 3.07 14.04 -16.89
N GLU A 19 3.98 14.38 -17.79
CA GLU A 19 4.23 13.59 -19.00
C GLU A 19 4.98 12.30 -18.69
N GLN A 20 5.83 12.29 -17.67
CA GLN A 20 6.46 11.07 -17.16
C GLN A 20 5.45 10.19 -16.43
N LEU A 21 4.52 10.78 -15.68
CA LEU A 21 3.46 10.06 -14.98
C LEU A 21 2.50 9.34 -15.93
N LYS A 22 2.24 9.92 -17.10
CA LYS A 22 1.40 9.34 -18.17
C LYS A 22 2.10 8.24 -18.98
N ARG A 23 3.41 8.01 -18.81
CA ARG A 23 4.11 6.92 -19.51
C ARG A 23 3.53 5.58 -19.12
N VAL A 24 3.41 4.70 -20.11
CA VAL A 24 2.78 3.39 -19.98
C VAL A 24 3.74 2.25 -20.28
N GLY A 25 3.57 1.15 -19.56
CA GLY A 25 4.17 -0.14 -19.85
C GLY A 25 3.09 -1.23 -19.96
N ILE A 26 3.51 -2.46 -20.27
CA ILE A 26 2.65 -3.63 -20.29
C ILE A 26 3.05 -4.55 -19.13
N HIS A 27 2.17 -4.68 -18.15
CA HIS A 27 2.25 -5.67 -17.09
C HIS A 27 1.68 -7.01 -17.60
N SER A 28 2.37 -8.12 -17.32
CA SER A 28 2.02 -9.45 -17.86
C SER A 28 0.60 -9.90 -17.52
N ALA A 29 0.06 -9.49 -16.36
CA ALA A 29 -1.30 -9.84 -15.93
C ALA A 29 -2.30 -8.69 -15.98
N ALA A 30 -1.84 -7.44 -15.86
CA ALA A 30 -2.71 -6.26 -15.71
C ALA A 30 -2.86 -5.47 -17.02
N GLY A 31 -2.15 -5.89 -18.08
CA GLY A 31 -2.16 -5.20 -19.36
C GLY A 31 -1.48 -3.85 -19.26
N ARG A 32 -2.09 -2.82 -19.85
CA ARG A 32 -1.50 -1.48 -19.93
C ARG A 32 -1.60 -0.76 -18.58
N VAL A 33 -0.46 -0.32 -18.05
CA VAL A 33 -0.36 0.35 -16.74
C VAL A 33 0.51 1.59 -16.88
N SER A 34 0.06 2.72 -16.34
CA SER A 34 0.85 3.96 -16.30
C SER A 34 1.78 4.03 -15.08
N VAL A 35 2.77 4.93 -15.12
CA VAL A 35 3.59 5.23 -13.94
C VAL A 35 2.72 5.72 -12.78
N ALA A 36 1.72 6.56 -13.06
CA ALA A 36 0.76 7.01 -12.06
C ALA A 36 -0.01 5.84 -11.42
N ASP A 37 -0.46 4.86 -12.20
CA ASP A 37 -1.16 3.68 -11.68
C ASP A 37 -0.27 2.89 -10.72
N LEU A 38 1.02 2.72 -11.04
CA LEU A 38 1.97 2.02 -10.18
C LEU A 38 2.22 2.76 -8.85
N ILE A 39 2.30 4.09 -8.88
CA ILE A 39 2.45 4.91 -7.66
C ILE A 39 1.22 4.77 -6.77
N HIS A 40 0.01 4.87 -7.34
CA HIS A 40 -1.23 4.66 -6.60
C HIS A 40 -1.32 3.24 -6.04
N HIS A 41 -0.97 2.23 -6.84
CA HIS A 41 -0.94 0.84 -6.40
C HIS A 41 0.02 0.65 -5.22
N LYS A 42 1.20 1.27 -5.24
CA LYS A 42 2.15 1.21 -4.12
C LYS A 42 1.59 1.84 -2.85
N ALA A 43 0.93 3.00 -2.94
CA ALA A 43 0.28 3.62 -1.79
C ALA A 43 -0.85 2.73 -1.23
N TRP A 44 -1.65 2.13 -2.11
CA TRP A 44 -2.71 1.20 -1.72
C TRP A 44 -2.15 -0.07 -1.07
N HIS A 45 -1.06 -0.62 -1.61
CA HIS A 45 -0.35 -1.77 -1.05
C HIS A 45 0.11 -1.53 0.39
N ASP A 46 0.60 -0.33 0.71
CA ASP A 46 0.97 0.01 2.09
C ASP A 46 -0.26 -0.02 3.03
N LEU A 47 -1.41 0.49 2.59
CA LEU A 47 -2.65 0.46 3.36
C LEU A 47 -3.14 -0.98 3.61
N LEU A 48 -3.07 -1.84 2.59
CA LEU A 48 -3.44 -3.26 2.72
C LEU A 48 -2.58 -3.98 3.76
N HIS A 49 -1.27 -3.69 3.79
CA HIS A 49 -0.38 -4.29 4.79
C HIS A 49 -0.60 -3.72 6.19
N ILE A 50 -0.87 -2.42 6.32
CA ILE A 50 -1.25 -1.83 7.62
C ILE A 50 -2.51 -2.49 8.15
N GLU A 51 -3.54 -2.64 7.32
CA GLU A 51 -4.77 -3.33 7.66
C GLU A 51 -4.50 -4.78 8.10
N GLN A 52 -3.69 -5.51 7.33
CA GLN A 52 -3.31 -6.89 7.67
C GLN A 52 -2.60 -6.98 9.02
N VAL A 53 -1.62 -6.11 9.29
CA VAL A 53 -0.91 -6.07 10.58
C VAL A 53 -1.86 -5.75 11.72
N CYS A 54 -2.73 -4.75 11.56
CA CYS A 54 -3.74 -4.40 12.56
C CYS A 54 -4.67 -5.58 12.88
N ARG A 55 -5.14 -6.32 11.85
CA ARG A 55 -5.95 -7.53 12.05
C ARG A 55 -5.19 -8.58 12.86
N LEU A 56 -3.94 -8.86 12.51
CA LEU A 56 -3.14 -9.87 13.20
C LEU A 56 -2.85 -9.50 14.65
N ILE A 57 -2.61 -8.22 14.94
CA ILE A 57 -2.47 -7.73 16.31
C ILE A 57 -3.79 -7.85 17.09
N ALA A 58 -4.93 -7.59 16.45
CA ALA A 58 -6.23 -7.66 17.10
C ALA A 58 -6.67 -9.10 17.44
N VAL A 59 -6.27 -10.11 16.66
CA VAL A 59 -6.68 -11.52 16.86
C VAL A 59 -6.50 -12.02 18.31
N PRO A 60 -5.30 -11.97 18.93
CA PRO A 60 -5.14 -12.45 20.32
C PRO A 60 -5.83 -11.56 21.36
N LEU A 61 -6.13 -10.30 21.02
CA LEU A 61 -6.87 -9.39 21.90
C LEU A 61 -8.38 -9.68 21.86
N ASP A 62 -8.89 -10.14 20.72
CA ASP A 62 -10.30 -10.53 20.57
C ASP A 62 -10.68 -11.69 21.47
N GLU A 63 -9.77 -12.64 21.69
CA GLU A 63 -9.95 -13.75 22.63
C GLU A 63 -10.16 -13.24 24.07
N ARG A 64 -9.59 -12.07 24.40
CA ARG A 64 -9.66 -11.42 25.71
C ARG A 64 -10.79 -10.39 25.82
N ARG A 65 -11.56 -10.17 24.75
CA ARG A 65 -12.65 -9.15 24.67
C ARG A 65 -13.88 -9.48 25.53
N GLY A 66 -13.93 -10.67 26.13
CA GLY A 66 -15.03 -11.08 27.02
C GLY A 66 -16.37 -11.25 26.29
N ALA A 67 -17.46 -10.82 26.91
CA ALA A 67 -18.82 -10.98 26.37
C ALA A 67 -19.08 -10.12 25.11
N MET A 68 -18.33 -9.05 24.88
CA MET A 68 -18.54 -8.14 23.74
C MET A 68 -18.04 -8.70 22.39
N ARG A 69 -17.58 -9.95 22.34
CA ARG A 69 -17.16 -10.64 21.10
C ARG A 69 -18.29 -10.84 20.08
N VAL A 70 -19.55 -10.69 20.50
CA VAL A 70 -20.76 -10.90 19.67
C VAL A 70 -20.85 -9.90 18.51
N PHE A 71 -20.19 -8.75 18.62
CA PHE A 71 -20.27 -7.66 17.65
C PHE A 71 -19.08 -7.62 16.67
N ARG A 72 -18.44 -8.76 16.40
CA ARG A 72 -17.33 -8.87 15.45
C ARG A 72 -17.83 -9.12 14.03
#